data_AF-A0A2K3CSU6-F1
#
_entry.id   AF-A0A2K3CSU6-F1
#
_cell.length_a   1.000
_cell.length_b   1.000
_cell.length_c   1.000
_cell.angle_alpha   90.00
_cell.angle_beta   90.00
_cell.angle_gamma   90.00
#
_symmetry.space_group_name_H-M   'P 1'
#
loop_
_entity.id
_entity.type
_entity.pdbx_description
1 polymer ?
#
loop_
_entity_poly.entity_id
_entity_poly.type
_entity_poly.pdbx_seq_one_letter_code
_entity_poly.pdbx_strand_id
1 'polypeptide(L)'
;MCPLRSRLIASPKAFHVRSSQPNVCRLVTVDFRPDGAVGIAAFRNASVNDHIALLVKEAAEVRGLVDKQDASIAKQDARIAKQGARIAKQDAKIAKQDARIAKQDSVILVIGEDKVINVATQVCIAVRYVELTRLYDSGLLEKKPKMMFYETTPSPYSSLLRLLKDVSMKPLMEDVPDGETIEAFAVKVDALCRDRNRSTHPPSTAELDRMVEAALMLVSPQMAAQSPAAAHACFILQAYRDKLKPLMRPYLLAAAVEEA
;
A
#
# COMPACT_ATOMS: atom_id res chain seq x y z
N MET A 1 -68.84 90.94 -27.70
CA MET A 1 -69.36 89.66 -28.23
C MET A 1 -68.27 88.60 -28.10
N CYS A 2 -68.25 87.84 -27.00
CA CYS A 2 -67.57 86.54 -26.99
C CYS A 2 -68.43 85.54 -27.79
N PRO A 3 -67.85 84.46 -28.30
CA PRO A 3 -68.22 83.21 -27.66
C PRO A 3 -67.07 82.23 -27.45
N LEU A 4 -67.22 81.51 -26.35
CA LEU A 4 -66.47 80.33 -25.94
C LEU A 4 -66.41 79.27 -27.04
N ARG A 5 -65.25 78.62 -27.23
CA ARG A 5 -65.15 77.31 -27.86
C ARG A 5 -64.78 76.26 -26.81
N SER A 6 -65.79 75.47 -26.47
CA SER A 6 -65.78 74.31 -25.59
C SER A 6 -64.81 73.23 -26.11
N ARG A 7 -63.91 72.76 -25.24
CA ARG A 7 -63.17 71.51 -25.43
C ARG A 7 -64.15 70.34 -25.25
N LEU A 8 -64.52 69.65 -26.33
CA LEU A 8 -65.04 68.29 -26.24
C LEU A 8 -63.85 67.33 -26.14
N ILE A 9 -63.60 66.82 -24.93
CA ILE A 9 -62.74 65.66 -24.72
C ILE A 9 -63.65 64.44 -24.90
N ALA A 10 -63.69 63.90 -26.12
CA ALA A 10 -64.38 62.64 -26.40
C ALA A 10 -63.37 61.48 -26.26
N SER A 11 -63.54 60.67 -25.22
CA SER A 11 -62.76 59.46 -24.97
C SER A 11 -62.88 58.47 -26.14
N PRO A 12 -61.79 57.92 -26.70
CA PRO A 12 -61.92 56.97 -27.79
C PRO A 12 -62.35 55.60 -27.27
N LYS A 13 -63.55 55.15 -27.66
CA LYS A 13 -63.98 53.75 -27.54
C LYS A 13 -63.15 52.91 -28.52
N ALA A 14 -62.30 52.02 -28.02
CA ALA A 14 -61.52 51.12 -28.84
C ALA A 14 -62.42 50.04 -29.46
N PHE A 15 -62.48 49.98 -30.80
CA PHE A 15 -63.10 48.87 -31.53
C PHE A 15 -62.01 47.89 -32.01
N HIS A 16 -62.22 46.60 -31.75
CA HIS A 16 -61.38 45.53 -32.27
C HIS A 16 -61.87 45.11 -33.66
N VAL A 17 -61.04 45.30 -34.68
CA VAL A 17 -61.27 44.74 -36.03
C VAL A 17 -60.40 43.48 -36.16
N ARG A 18 -61.03 42.31 -36.31
CA ARG A 18 -60.33 41.03 -36.56
C ARG A 18 -59.86 40.98 -38.02
N SER A 19 -58.54 40.93 -38.21
CA SER A 19 -57.89 40.63 -39.50
C SER A 19 -57.97 39.13 -39.80
N SER A 20 -58.17 38.76 -41.07
CA SER A 20 -58.26 37.35 -41.54
C SER A 20 -56.90 36.66 -41.74
N GLN A 21 -55.80 37.27 -41.27
CA GLN A 21 -54.48 36.64 -41.23
C GLN A 21 -54.12 36.35 -39.77
N PRO A 22 -53.86 35.08 -39.40
CA PRO A 22 -53.88 34.65 -37.99
C PRO A 22 -52.77 35.23 -37.11
N ASN A 23 -51.78 35.96 -37.64
CA ASN A 23 -50.60 36.39 -36.87
C ASN A 23 -50.26 37.89 -36.97
N VAL A 24 -51.18 38.75 -37.44
CA VAL A 24 -50.92 40.21 -37.52
C VAL A 24 -51.97 40.98 -36.74
N CYS A 25 -51.69 41.25 -35.47
CA CYS A 25 -52.45 42.23 -34.69
C CYS A 25 -51.99 43.65 -35.08
N ARG A 26 -52.72 44.31 -35.97
CA ARG A 26 -52.57 45.75 -36.21
C ARG A 26 -53.48 46.51 -35.25
N LEU A 27 -52.88 47.21 -34.28
CA LEU A 27 -53.60 48.23 -33.52
C LEU A 27 -53.73 49.47 -34.40
N VAL A 28 -54.94 49.80 -34.83
CA VAL A 28 -55.23 51.00 -35.64
C VAL A 28 -55.96 51.99 -34.75
N THR A 29 -55.33 53.14 -34.49
CA THR A 29 -56.02 54.31 -33.94
C THR A 29 -56.62 55.10 -35.08
N VAL A 30 -57.93 55.32 -35.03
CA VAL A 30 -58.69 56.06 -36.03
C VAL A 30 -58.96 57.45 -35.49
N ASP A 31 -58.38 58.48 -36.11
CA ASP A 31 -58.66 59.88 -35.78
C ASP A 31 -59.75 60.41 -36.71
N PHE A 32 -60.83 60.93 -36.12
CA PHE A 32 -61.91 61.59 -36.85
C PHE A 32 -61.58 63.06 -37.05
N ARG A 33 -61.40 63.48 -38.30
CA ARG A 33 -61.31 64.90 -38.64
C ARG A 33 -62.71 65.53 -38.74
N PRO A 34 -62.86 66.82 -38.39
CA PRO A 34 -64.17 67.50 -38.34
C PRO A 34 -64.85 67.69 -39.70
N ASP A 35 -64.18 67.38 -40.80
CA ASP A 35 -64.69 67.37 -42.19
C ASP A 35 -65.24 66.00 -42.63
N GLY A 36 -65.29 65.01 -41.72
CA GLY A 36 -65.81 63.67 -42.02
C GLY A 36 -64.83 62.76 -42.74
N ALA A 37 -63.60 63.22 -43.00
CA ALA A 37 -62.55 62.38 -43.59
C ALA A 37 -61.91 61.47 -42.52
N VAL A 38 -61.96 60.15 -42.75
CA VAL A 38 -61.28 59.16 -41.91
C VAL A 38 -59.82 59.05 -42.36
N GLY A 39 -58.90 59.56 -41.55
CA GLY A 39 -57.46 59.39 -41.76
C GLY A 39 -56.95 58.15 -41.04
N ILE A 40 -56.51 57.12 -41.77
CA ILE A 40 -55.81 55.97 -41.18
C ILE A 40 -54.35 56.37 -40.94
N ALA A 41 -53.99 56.73 -39.71
CA ALA A 41 -52.60 56.94 -39.34
C ALA A 41 -51.96 55.58 -39.01
N ALA A 42 -51.08 55.10 -39.89
CA ALA A 42 -50.31 53.87 -39.67
C ALA A 42 -49.29 54.08 -38.53
N PHE A 43 -49.67 53.76 -37.29
CA PHE A 43 -48.79 53.91 -36.14
C PHE A 43 -47.76 52.74 -36.06
N ARG A 44 -46.47 53.10 -36.14
CA ARG A 44 -45.26 52.42 -35.62
C ARG A 44 -45.13 50.88 -35.73
N ASN A 45 -45.42 50.26 -36.89
CA ASN A 45 -44.94 48.87 -37.14
C ASN A 45 -43.44 48.80 -37.49
N ALA A 46 -42.88 49.84 -38.10
CA ALA A 46 -41.47 49.87 -38.50
C ALA A 46 -40.52 49.76 -37.28
N SER A 47 -40.78 50.56 -36.24
CA SER A 47 -39.93 50.59 -35.04
C SER A 47 -39.89 49.27 -34.27
N VAL A 48 -40.98 48.50 -34.24
CA VAL A 48 -41.01 47.17 -33.58
C VAL A 48 -40.22 46.15 -34.41
N ASN A 49 -40.37 46.19 -35.74
CA ASN A 49 -39.61 45.31 -36.64
C ASN A 49 -38.10 45.58 -36.57
N ASP A 50 -37.69 46.84 -36.41
CA ASP A 50 -36.28 47.20 -36.25
C ASP A 50 -35.68 46.64 -34.93
N HIS A 51 -36.44 46.70 -33.83
CA HIS A 51 -36.02 46.09 -32.55
C HIS A 51 -35.96 44.56 -32.64
N ILE A 52 -36.93 43.93 -33.31
CA ILE A 52 -36.91 42.48 -33.54
C ILE A 52 -35.68 42.09 -34.37
N ALA A 53 -35.35 42.85 -35.41
CA ALA A 53 -34.16 42.60 -36.22
C ALA A 53 -32.85 42.71 -35.41
N LEU A 54 -32.78 43.69 -34.51
CA LEU A 54 -31.63 43.88 -33.63
C LEU A 54 -31.49 42.71 -32.63
N LEU A 55 -32.58 42.29 -31.99
CA LEU A 55 -32.60 41.14 -31.08
C LEU A 55 -32.24 39.82 -31.79
N VAL A 56 -32.70 39.62 -33.03
CA VAL A 56 -32.33 38.44 -33.84
C VAL A 56 -30.83 38.44 -34.14
N LYS A 57 -30.25 39.60 -34.44
CA LYS A 57 -28.81 39.74 -34.66
C LYS A 57 -28.01 39.43 -33.40
N GLU A 58 -28.39 40.00 -32.25
CA GLU A 58 -27.75 39.72 -30.96
C GLU A 58 -27.86 38.24 -30.58
N ALA A 59 -29.03 37.61 -30.78
CA ALA A 59 -29.22 36.19 -30.53
C ALA A 59 -28.32 35.30 -31.41
N ALA A 60 -28.11 35.68 -32.68
CA ALA A 60 -27.19 34.98 -33.57
C ALA A 60 -25.72 35.11 -33.13
N GLU A 61 -25.30 36.29 -32.65
CA GLU A 61 -23.97 36.52 -32.09
C GLU A 61 -23.74 35.70 -30.81
N VAL A 62 -24.70 35.69 -29.89
CA VAL A 62 -24.67 34.87 -28.66
C VAL A 62 -24.56 33.38 -29.02
N ARG A 63 -25.35 32.90 -29.98
CA ARG A 63 -25.29 31.50 -30.44
C ARG A 63 -23.91 31.16 -30.99
N GLY A 64 -23.30 32.04 -31.79
CA GLY A 64 -21.95 31.84 -32.28
C GLY A 64 -20.87 31.82 -31.20
N LEU A 65 -21.09 32.51 -30.07
CA LEU A 65 -20.21 32.42 -28.89
C LEU A 65 -20.39 31.09 -28.14
N VAL A 66 -21.63 30.63 -27.97
CA VAL A 66 -21.96 29.32 -27.36
C VAL A 66 -21.33 28.19 -28.17
N ASP A 67 -21.50 28.19 -29.50
CA ASP A 67 -20.93 27.16 -30.39
C ASP A 67 -19.38 27.08 -30.27
N LYS A 68 -18.72 28.24 -30.10
CA LYS A 68 -17.26 28.31 -29.86
C LYS A 68 -16.87 27.77 -28.49
N GLN A 69 -17.66 28.06 -27.46
CA GLN A 69 -17.44 27.52 -26.11
C GLN A 69 -17.61 26.01 -26.09
N ASP A 70 -18.68 25.48 -26.70
CA ASP A 70 -18.94 24.04 -26.79
C ASP A 70 -17.81 23.31 -27.52
N ALA A 71 -17.31 23.87 -28.63
CA ALA A 71 -16.16 23.32 -29.34
C ALA A 71 -14.87 23.34 -28.49
N SER A 72 -14.71 24.32 -27.61
CA SER A 72 -13.58 24.39 -26.68
C SER A 72 -13.71 23.38 -25.54
N ILE A 73 -14.90 23.23 -24.96
CA ILE A 73 -15.20 22.22 -23.92
C ILE A 73 -14.96 20.82 -24.47
N ALA A 74 -15.49 20.49 -25.65
CA ALA A 74 -15.27 19.19 -26.28
C ALA A 74 -13.78 18.85 -26.49
N LYS A 75 -12.95 19.85 -26.81
CA LYS A 75 -11.49 19.67 -26.90
C LYS A 75 -10.85 19.41 -25.54
N GLN A 76 -11.33 20.06 -24.49
CA GLN A 76 -10.85 19.83 -23.12
C GLN A 76 -11.25 18.44 -22.63
N ASP A 77 -12.50 18.03 -22.84
CA ASP A 77 -12.99 16.70 -22.46
C ASP A 77 -12.18 15.59 -23.14
N ALA A 78 -11.89 15.74 -24.44
CA ALA A 78 -11.02 14.79 -25.15
C ALA A 78 -9.59 14.72 -24.56
N ARG A 79 -9.05 15.84 -24.09
CA ARG A 79 -7.73 15.88 -23.41
C ARG A 79 -7.79 15.22 -22.04
N ILE A 80 -8.82 15.48 -21.26
CA ILE A 80 -9.05 14.87 -19.94
C ILE A 80 -9.20 13.36 -20.09
N ALA A 81 -10.01 12.89 -21.04
CA ALA A 81 -10.18 11.46 -21.31
C ALA A 81 -8.85 10.78 -21.67
N LYS A 82 -8.02 11.44 -22.50
CA LYS A 82 -6.68 10.94 -22.85
C LYS A 82 -5.73 10.91 -21.64
N GLN A 83 -5.82 11.88 -20.73
CA GLN A 83 -5.06 11.88 -19.49
C GLN A 83 -5.53 10.77 -18.54
N GLY A 84 -6.83 10.58 -18.36
CA GLY A 84 -7.41 9.50 -17.57
C GLY A 84 -6.95 8.12 -18.05
N ALA A 85 -6.96 7.88 -19.37
CA ALA A 85 -6.45 6.64 -19.95
C ALA A 85 -4.94 6.43 -19.69
N ARG A 86 -4.15 7.51 -19.63
CA ARG A 86 -2.71 7.43 -19.29
C ARG A 86 -2.50 7.10 -17.81
N ILE A 87 -3.26 7.72 -16.91
CA ILE A 87 -3.22 7.46 -15.47
C ILE A 87 -3.59 6.01 -15.19
N ALA A 88 -4.70 5.52 -15.74
CA ALA A 88 -5.10 4.12 -15.57
C ALA A 88 -4.02 3.12 -16.05
N LYS A 89 -3.30 3.46 -17.13
CA LYS A 89 -2.16 2.65 -17.61
C LYS A 89 -0.95 2.71 -16.66
N GLN A 90 -0.72 3.83 -15.98
CA GLN A 90 0.31 3.96 -14.96
C GLN A 90 -0.05 3.18 -13.71
N ASP A 91 -1.29 3.31 -13.22
CA ASP A 91 -1.79 2.57 -12.06
C ASP A 91 -1.67 1.06 -12.26
N ALA A 92 -2.05 0.56 -13.44
CA ALA A 92 -1.88 -0.86 -13.78
C ALA A 92 -0.40 -1.31 -13.83
N LYS A 93 0.55 -0.41 -14.11
CA LYS A 93 1.99 -0.72 -14.05
C LYS A 93 2.49 -0.73 -12.61
N ILE A 94 2.06 0.24 -11.79
CA ILE A 94 2.39 0.32 -10.36
C ILE A 94 1.90 -0.95 -9.65
N ALA A 95 0.63 -1.32 -9.83
CA ALA A 95 0.08 -2.55 -9.24
C ALA A 95 0.87 -3.82 -9.61
N LYS A 96 1.38 -3.90 -10.85
CA LYS A 96 2.25 -5.02 -11.27
C LYS A 96 3.63 -4.97 -10.61
N GLN A 97 4.17 -3.79 -10.36
CA GLN A 97 5.44 -3.64 -9.64
C GLN A 97 5.26 -4.02 -8.17
N ASP A 98 4.20 -3.54 -7.52
CA ASP A 98 3.90 -3.87 -6.12
C ASP A 98 3.74 -5.39 -5.92
N ALA A 99 3.02 -6.06 -6.82
CA ALA A 99 2.89 -7.53 -6.77
C ALA A 99 4.23 -8.26 -6.93
N ARG A 100 5.17 -7.71 -7.73
CA ARG A 100 6.52 -8.28 -7.88
C ARG A 100 7.36 -8.05 -6.63
N ILE A 101 7.29 -6.87 -6.03
CA ILE A 101 7.99 -6.53 -4.79
C ILE A 101 7.51 -7.44 -3.66
N ALA A 102 6.19 -7.59 -3.48
CA ALA A 102 5.63 -8.48 -2.46
C ALA A 102 6.10 -9.94 -2.62
N LYS A 103 6.25 -10.43 -3.86
CA LYS A 103 6.81 -11.76 -4.13
C LYS A 103 8.30 -11.86 -3.83
N GLN A 104 9.07 -10.79 -4.06
CA GLN A 104 10.48 -10.76 -3.70
C GLN A 104 10.67 -10.70 -2.18
N ASP A 105 9.86 -9.90 -1.49
CA ASP A 105 9.88 -9.78 -0.03
C ASP A 105 9.58 -11.13 0.64
N SER A 106 8.58 -11.87 0.16
CA SER A 106 8.29 -13.20 0.70
C SER A 106 9.44 -14.20 0.50
N VAL A 107 10.11 -14.17 -0.65
CA VAL A 107 11.28 -15.02 -0.91
C VAL A 107 12.46 -14.62 -0.01
N ILE A 108 12.70 -13.33 0.18
CA ILE A 108 13.77 -12.82 1.06
C ILE A 108 13.49 -13.24 2.51
N LEU A 109 12.24 -13.17 2.97
CA LEU A 109 11.84 -13.63 4.29
C LEU A 109 12.13 -15.12 4.50
N VAL A 110 11.75 -15.98 3.55
CA VAL A 110 12.03 -17.43 3.64
C VAL A 110 13.53 -17.72 3.64
N ILE A 111 14.30 -17.11 2.74
CA ILE A 111 15.76 -17.28 2.70
C ILE A 111 16.41 -16.76 3.99
N GLY A 112 15.91 -15.64 4.52
CA GLY A 112 16.36 -15.07 5.78
C GLY A 112 16.10 -16.03 6.95
N GLU A 113 14.89 -16.58 7.02
CA GLU A 113 14.49 -17.55 8.04
C GLU A 113 15.35 -18.81 7.97
N ASP A 114 15.55 -19.39 6.80
CA ASP A 114 16.42 -20.55 6.59
C ASP A 114 17.83 -20.29 7.10
N LYS A 115 18.42 -19.13 6.77
CA LYS A 115 19.76 -18.74 7.22
C LYS A 115 19.82 -18.59 8.75
N VAL A 116 18.85 -17.91 9.35
CA VAL A 116 18.79 -17.70 10.80
C VAL A 116 18.70 -19.04 11.54
N ILE A 117 17.81 -19.93 11.08
CA ILE A 117 17.65 -21.27 11.67
C ILE A 117 18.90 -22.12 11.48
N ASN A 118 19.54 -22.06 10.31
CA ASN A 118 20.80 -22.77 10.07
C ASN A 118 21.90 -22.31 11.03
N VAL A 119 22.10 -21.01 11.18
CA VAL A 119 23.13 -20.49 12.10
C VAL A 119 22.82 -20.86 13.55
N ALA A 120 21.55 -20.75 13.99
CA ALA A 120 21.14 -21.20 15.31
C ALA A 120 21.43 -22.70 15.52
N THR A 121 21.24 -23.51 14.49
CA THR A 121 21.57 -24.93 14.52
C THR A 121 23.08 -25.14 14.72
N GLN A 122 23.91 -24.37 14.03
CA GLN A 122 25.37 -24.45 14.18
C GLN A 122 25.81 -24.08 15.60
N VAL A 123 25.20 -23.05 16.20
CA VAL A 123 25.40 -22.69 17.63
C VAL A 123 25.04 -23.86 18.55
N CYS A 124 23.87 -24.45 18.36
CA CYS A 124 23.39 -25.59 19.15
C CYS A 124 24.35 -26.80 19.06
N ILE A 125 24.91 -27.10 17.88
CA ILE A 125 25.91 -28.16 17.71
C ILE A 125 27.19 -27.82 18.46
N ALA A 126 27.69 -26.59 18.35
CA ALA A 126 28.88 -26.15 19.07
C ALA A 126 28.68 -26.21 20.60
N VAL A 127 27.50 -25.84 21.09
CA VAL A 127 27.08 -26.00 22.50
C VAL A 127 27.11 -27.46 22.92
N ARG A 128 26.59 -28.38 22.08
CA ARG A 128 26.64 -29.82 22.35
C ARG A 128 28.07 -30.34 22.42
N TYR A 129 28.93 -29.90 21.51
CA TYR A 129 30.34 -30.27 21.53
C TYR A 129 31.02 -29.86 22.84
N VAL A 130 30.82 -28.61 23.27
CA VAL A 130 31.36 -28.10 24.55
C VAL A 130 30.89 -28.95 25.74
N GLU A 131 29.61 -29.30 25.79
CA GLU A 131 29.06 -30.15 26.85
C GLU A 131 29.66 -31.55 26.84
N LEU A 132 29.81 -32.18 25.67
CA LEU A 132 30.45 -33.49 25.55
C LEU A 132 31.91 -33.44 25.97
N THR A 133 32.63 -32.37 25.63
CA THR A 133 34.03 -32.20 26.04
C THR A 133 34.14 -32.02 27.55
N ARG A 134 33.23 -31.28 28.18
CA ARG A 134 33.16 -31.18 29.65
C ARG A 134 32.95 -32.54 30.32
N LEU A 135 32.05 -33.37 29.78
CA LEU A 135 31.81 -34.72 30.29
C LEU A 135 33.03 -35.63 30.11
N TYR A 136 33.78 -35.46 29.02
CA TYR A 136 35.05 -36.15 28.81
C TYR A 136 36.10 -35.71 29.82
N ASP A 137 36.28 -34.40 30.01
CA ASP A 137 37.22 -33.83 30.97
C ASP A 137 36.88 -34.24 32.42
N SER A 138 35.59 -34.45 32.74
CA SER A 138 35.14 -34.95 34.04
C SER A 138 35.25 -36.47 34.21
N GLY A 139 35.73 -37.20 33.19
CA GLY A 139 35.85 -38.67 33.20
C GLY A 139 34.52 -39.43 33.08
N LEU A 140 33.41 -38.74 32.76
CA LEU A 140 32.10 -39.36 32.54
C LEU A 140 31.92 -39.89 31.11
N LEU A 141 32.83 -39.51 30.19
CA LEU A 141 32.86 -39.99 28.82
C LEU A 141 34.21 -40.70 28.57
N GLU A 142 34.17 -41.94 28.09
CA GLU A 142 35.40 -42.72 27.86
C GLU A 142 36.18 -42.30 26.61
N LYS A 143 35.48 -41.75 25.61
CA LYS A 143 36.06 -41.39 24.31
C LYS A 143 35.97 -39.89 24.10
N LYS A 144 37.09 -39.27 23.70
CA LYS A 144 37.11 -37.85 23.37
C LYS A 144 36.12 -37.56 22.24
N PRO A 145 35.19 -36.60 22.43
CA PRO A 145 34.22 -36.28 21.39
C PRO A 145 34.95 -35.68 20.19
N LYS A 146 34.63 -36.18 19.00
CA LYS A 146 35.01 -35.52 17.75
C LYS A 146 33.91 -34.54 17.37
N MET A 147 34.30 -33.39 16.85
CA MET A 147 33.34 -32.39 16.41
C MET A 147 32.70 -32.84 15.09
N MET A 148 31.68 -33.69 15.18
CA MET A 148 30.91 -34.19 14.03
C MET A 148 29.64 -33.35 13.91
N PHE A 149 29.55 -32.53 12.85
CA PHE A 149 28.37 -31.72 12.58
C PHE A 149 27.15 -32.54 12.09
N TYR A 150 27.32 -33.86 11.91
CA TYR A 150 26.23 -34.82 11.72
C TYR A 150 26.48 -36.10 12.51
N GLU A 151 25.48 -36.52 13.27
CA GLU A 151 24.95 -37.90 13.41
C GLU A 151 24.01 -37.94 14.61
N THR A 152 22.70 -38.05 14.32
CA THR A 152 21.63 -38.84 14.97
C THR A 152 21.54 -39.01 16.49
N THR A 153 22.34 -38.34 17.32
CA THR A 153 22.19 -38.34 18.79
C THR A 153 21.24 -37.23 19.25
N PRO A 154 20.48 -37.45 20.35
CA PRO A 154 19.40 -36.54 20.71
C PRO A 154 19.92 -35.16 21.17
N SER A 155 19.27 -34.16 20.58
CA SER A 155 18.97 -32.83 21.08
C SER A 155 20.10 -31.89 21.47
N PRO A 156 20.73 -31.19 20.51
CA PRO A 156 21.57 -30.04 20.83
C PRO A 156 20.77 -28.92 21.56
N TYR A 157 19.45 -28.85 21.39
CA TYR A 157 18.61 -27.91 22.14
C TYR A 157 18.52 -28.23 23.64
N SER A 158 18.42 -29.51 24.04
CA SER A 158 18.46 -29.91 25.46
C SER A 158 19.79 -29.57 26.14
N SER A 159 20.87 -29.59 25.36
CA SER A 159 22.23 -29.26 25.83
C SER A 159 22.36 -27.75 26.01
N LEU A 160 21.76 -26.99 25.10
CA LEU A 160 21.60 -25.55 25.24
C LEU A 160 20.81 -25.20 26.51
N LEU A 161 19.68 -25.84 26.77
CA LEU A 161 18.88 -25.57 27.98
C LEU A 161 19.68 -25.80 29.27
N ARG A 162 20.55 -26.81 29.32
CA ARG A 162 21.47 -27.02 30.45
C ARG A 162 22.46 -25.88 30.60
N LEU A 163 23.15 -25.53 29.52
CA LEU A 163 24.10 -24.41 29.51
C LEU A 163 23.44 -23.05 29.84
N LEU A 164 22.20 -22.84 29.40
CA LEU A 164 21.42 -21.63 29.73
C LEU A 164 21.03 -21.55 31.20
N LYS A 165 20.71 -22.70 31.82
CA LYS A 165 20.50 -22.78 33.28
C LYS A 165 21.78 -22.38 34.02
N ASP A 166 22.94 -22.85 33.59
CA ASP A 166 24.22 -22.51 34.21
C ASP A 166 24.53 -21.01 34.17
N VAL A 167 24.12 -20.31 33.10
CA VAL A 167 24.29 -18.84 32.97
C VAL A 167 23.11 -18.02 33.47
N SER A 168 22.18 -18.65 34.21
CA SER A 168 20.97 -18.00 34.74
C SER A 168 20.18 -17.25 33.67
N MET A 169 20.10 -17.76 32.44
CA MET A 169 19.14 -17.28 31.43
C MET A 169 17.86 -18.08 31.50
N LYS A 170 16.74 -17.36 31.53
CA LYS A 170 15.42 -17.97 31.33
C LYS A 170 15.20 -18.15 29.82
N PRO A 171 14.92 -19.37 29.36
CA PRO A 171 14.54 -19.59 27.97
C PRO A 171 13.19 -18.94 27.67
N LEU A 172 13.00 -18.46 26.43
CA LEU A 172 11.75 -17.89 25.93
C LEU A 172 10.73 -19.02 25.78
N MET A 173 10.08 -19.43 26.88
CA MET A 173 9.24 -20.65 26.93
C MET A 173 7.81 -20.40 27.41
N GLU A 174 7.32 -19.16 27.30
CA GLU A 174 5.89 -18.88 27.47
C GLU A 174 5.06 -19.39 26.27
N ASP A 175 5.70 -19.69 25.12
CA ASP A 175 5.05 -20.09 23.87
C ASP A 175 5.19 -21.59 23.53
N VAL A 176 5.49 -22.46 24.51
CA VAL A 176 5.38 -23.91 24.26
C VAL A 176 3.89 -24.21 24.02
N PRO A 177 3.50 -24.83 22.88
CA PRO A 177 2.10 -25.10 22.59
C PRO A 177 1.42 -25.80 23.76
N ASP A 178 0.22 -25.34 24.14
CA ASP A 178 -0.51 -25.85 25.31
C ASP A 178 -0.51 -27.39 25.36
N GLY A 179 0.09 -27.96 26.41
CA GLY A 179 0.14 -29.40 26.65
C GLY A 179 1.41 -30.12 26.15
N GLU A 180 2.34 -29.43 25.49
CA GLU A 180 3.62 -30.01 25.07
C GLU A 180 4.71 -29.85 26.16
N THR A 181 5.46 -30.92 26.45
CA THR A 181 6.60 -30.79 27.38
C THR A 181 7.78 -30.11 26.69
N ILE A 182 8.64 -29.47 27.48
CA ILE A 182 9.89 -28.86 27.02
C ILE A 182 10.74 -29.88 26.26
N GLU A 183 10.78 -31.14 26.71
CA GLU A 183 11.51 -32.20 26.02
C GLU A 183 10.87 -32.55 24.67
N ALA A 184 9.54 -32.61 24.58
CA ALA A 184 8.84 -32.91 23.32
C ALA A 184 9.03 -31.80 22.29
N PHE A 185 8.95 -30.54 22.73
CA PHE A 185 9.24 -29.38 21.89
C PHE A 185 10.69 -29.37 21.43
N ALA A 186 11.64 -29.65 22.34
CA ALA A 186 13.06 -29.76 22.00
C ALA A 186 13.27 -30.80 20.88
N VAL A 187 12.69 -32.00 21.02
CA VAL A 187 12.81 -33.08 20.03
C VAL A 187 12.29 -32.65 18.64
N LYS A 188 11.20 -31.88 18.57
CA LYS A 188 10.69 -31.33 17.30
C LYS A 188 11.63 -30.30 16.68
N VAL A 189 12.15 -29.37 17.49
CA VAL A 189 13.15 -28.39 17.04
C VAL A 189 14.40 -29.11 16.51
N ASP A 190 14.86 -30.14 17.20
CA ASP A 190 16.01 -30.93 16.76
C ASP A 190 15.75 -31.75 15.49
N ALA A 191 14.51 -32.17 15.24
CA ALA A 191 14.14 -32.78 13.96
C ALA A 191 14.23 -31.76 12.82
N LEU A 192 13.72 -30.54 13.01
CA LEU A 192 13.81 -29.45 12.03
C LEU A 192 15.27 -29.06 11.74
N CYS A 193 16.13 -29.04 12.76
CA CYS A 193 17.56 -28.79 12.63
C CYS A 193 18.32 -29.87 11.85
N ARG A 194 17.85 -31.12 11.88
CA ARG A 194 18.49 -32.26 11.19
C ARG A 194 18.30 -32.20 9.66
N ASP A 195 17.15 -31.73 9.18
CA ASP A 195 16.84 -31.72 7.75
C ASP A 195 17.59 -30.63 6.95
N ARG A 196 18.14 -29.60 7.63
CA ARG A 196 18.75 -28.44 6.95
C ARG A 196 20.29 -28.41 6.89
N ASN A 197 21.02 -29.27 7.61
CA ASN A 197 22.48 -29.19 7.68
C ASN A 197 23.19 -30.03 6.59
N ARG A 198 24.01 -29.36 5.76
CA ARG A 198 24.98 -29.96 4.82
C ARG A 198 26.42 -29.40 4.97
N SER A 199 26.76 -28.77 6.11
CA SER A 199 28.11 -28.26 6.36
C SER A 199 29.04 -29.32 6.95
N THR A 200 30.13 -29.65 6.23
CA THR A 200 31.06 -30.74 6.58
C THR A 200 32.19 -30.35 7.53
N HIS A 201 32.28 -29.07 7.92
CA HIS A 201 33.36 -28.59 8.79
C HIS A 201 32.83 -27.73 9.94
N PRO A 202 33.47 -27.82 11.11
CA PRO A 202 33.12 -27.00 12.26
C PRO A 202 33.50 -25.53 12.05
N PRO A 203 32.59 -24.57 12.23
CA PRO A 203 32.97 -23.17 12.24
C PRO A 203 33.81 -22.88 13.48
N SER A 204 34.97 -22.26 13.28
CA SER A 204 35.77 -21.67 14.36
C SER A 204 34.95 -20.67 15.17
N THR A 205 35.41 -20.31 16.38
CA THR A 205 34.75 -19.27 17.20
C THR A 205 34.55 -17.96 16.43
N ALA A 206 35.54 -17.56 15.62
CA ALA A 206 35.48 -16.34 14.82
C ALA A 206 34.49 -16.44 13.65
N GLU A 207 34.35 -17.62 13.05
CA GLU A 207 33.34 -17.85 12.01
C GLU A 207 31.94 -17.90 12.60
N LEU A 208 31.76 -18.57 13.74
CA LEU A 208 30.49 -18.61 14.45
C LEU A 208 30.05 -17.20 14.87
N ASP A 209 30.98 -16.37 15.37
CA ASP A 209 30.74 -14.96 15.67
C ASP A 209 30.21 -14.19 14.44
N ARG A 210 30.90 -14.31 13.29
CA ARG A 210 30.48 -13.64 12.05
C ARG A 210 29.12 -14.12 11.57
N MET A 211 28.88 -15.43 11.65
CA MET A 211 27.62 -16.05 11.24
C MET A 211 26.47 -15.57 12.13
N VAL A 212 26.67 -15.51 13.45
CA VAL A 212 25.65 -15.07 14.40
C VAL A 212 25.31 -13.60 14.20
N GLU A 213 26.31 -12.72 14.07
CA GLU A 213 26.05 -11.30 13.81
C GLU A 213 25.35 -11.09 12.46
N ALA A 214 25.76 -11.80 11.40
CA ALA A 214 25.09 -11.74 10.11
C ALA A 214 23.64 -12.26 10.19
N ALA A 215 23.39 -13.32 10.95
CA ALA A 215 22.05 -13.86 11.15
C ALA A 215 21.17 -12.90 11.95
N LEU A 216 21.68 -12.31 13.03
CA LEU A 216 20.94 -11.33 13.85
C LEU A 216 20.55 -10.09 13.04
N MET A 217 21.35 -9.68 12.05
CA MET A 217 20.99 -8.60 11.12
C MET A 217 19.84 -8.96 10.17
N LEU A 218 19.58 -10.26 9.94
CA LEU A 218 18.46 -10.74 9.13
C LEU A 218 17.19 -10.90 9.95
N VAL A 219 17.27 -10.88 11.28
CA VAL A 219 16.11 -11.03 12.16
C VAL A 219 15.25 -9.76 12.08
N SER A 220 14.03 -9.90 11.56
CA SER A 220 13.00 -8.89 11.69
C SER A 220 11.95 -9.29 12.74
N PRO A 221 11.29 -8.33 13.42
CA PRO A 221 10.16 -8.62 14.30
C PRO A 221 9.04 -9.40 13.60
N GLN A 222 8.86 -9.18 12.30
CA GLN A 222 7.88 -9.89 11.48
C GLN A 222 8.24 -11.36 11.29
N MET A 223 9.52 -11.69 11.08
CA MET A 223 9.97 -13.08 10.98
C MET A 223 9.75 -13.86 12.28
N ALA A 224 10.08 -13.25 13.42
CA ALA A 224 9.84 -13.87 14.73
C ALA A 224 8.34 -14.05 15.00
N ALA A 225 7.49 -13.10 14.60
CA ALA A 225 6.05 -13.20 14.78
C ALA A 225 5.38 -14.25 13.86
N GLN A 226 5.93 -14.51 12.68
CA GLN A 226 5.35 -15.41 11.69
C GLN A 226 5.79 -16.87 11.84
N SER A 227 6.93 -17.11 12.49
CA SER A 227 7.50 -18.46 12.64
C SER A 227 8.03 -18.69 14.06
N PRO A 228 7.43 -19.61 14.84
CA PRO A 228 7.96 -20.01 16.14
C PRO A 228 9.40 -20.52 16.05
N ALA A 229 9.77 -21.21 14.95
CA ALA A 229 11.13 -21.68 14.72
C ALA A 229 12.12 -20.52 14.54
N ALA A 230 11.71 -19.46 13.82
CA ALA A 230 12.52 -18.25 13.66
C ALA A 230 12.68 -17.50 14.98
N ALA A 231 11.60 -17.27 15.73
CA ALA A 231 11.65 -16.63 17.06
C ALA A 231 12.63 -17.35 17.99
N HIS A 232 12.58 -18.68 17.96
CA HIS A 232 13.44 -19.52 18.77
C HIS A 232 14.91 -19.47 18.34
N ALA A 233 15.17 -19.53 17.03
CA ALA A 233 16.50 -19.34 16.48
C ALA A 233 17.08 -17.98 16.89
N CYS A 234 16.27 -16.92 16.88
CA CYS A 234 16.69 -15.60 17.35
C CYS A 234 17.11 -15.61 18.82
N PHE A 235 16.32 -16.26 19.68
CA PHE A 235 16.66 -16.43 21.10
C PHE A 235 18.00 -17.15 21.29
N ILE A 236 18.25 -18.24 20.55
CA ILE A 236 19.51 -18.99 20.59
C ILE A 236 20.69 -18.08 20.21
N LEU A 237 20.55 -17.32 19.12
CA LEU A 237 21.60 -16.42 18.63
C LEU A 237 21.90 -15.29 19.61
N GLN A 238 20.86 -14.71 20.23
CA GLN A 238 21.02 -13.69 21.28
C GLN A 238 21.71 -14.27 22.52
N ALA A 239 21.27 -15.44 22.98
CA ALA A 239 21.88 -16.10 24.13
C ALA A 239 23.36 -16.47 23.87
N TYR A 240 23.69 -16.85 22.63
CA TYR A 240 25.08 -17.04 22.22
C TYR A 240 25.89 -15.76 22.39
N ARG A 241 25.42 -14.66 21.79
CA ARG A 241 26.08 -13.36 21.81
C ARG A 241 26.33 -12.88 23.24
N ASP A 242 25.32 -12.99 24.09
CA ASP A 242 25.32 -12.34 25.40
C ASP A 242 26.02 -13.16 26.48
N LYS A 243 25.84 -14.49 26.48
CA LYS A 243 26.26 -15.32 27.63
C LYS A 243 27.00 -16.62 27.28
N LEU A 244 26.69 -17.29 26.17
CA LEU A 244 27.31 -18.59 25.89
C LEU A 244 28.70 -18.46 25.27
N LYS A 245 28.94 -17.40 24.48
CA LYS A 245 30.21 -17.16 23.81
C LYS A 245 31.43 -17.27 24.76
N PRO A 246 31.46 -16.63 25.95
CA PRO A 246 32.55 -16.79 26.90
C PRO A 246 32.77 -18.24 27.36
N LEU A 247 31.71 -19.03 27.54
CA LEU A 247 31.79 -20.42 27.99
C LEU A 247 32.30 -21.37 26.92
N MET A 248 31.98 -21.08 25.66
CA MET A 248 32.34 -21.94 24.52
C MET A 248 33.77 -21.67 24.02
N ARG A 249 34.26 -20.45 24.20
CA ARG A 249 35.55 -19.98 23.68
C ARG A 249 36.74 -20.91 23.99
N PRO A 250 37.00 -21.36 25.23
CA PRO A 250 38.18 -22.18 25.52
C PRO A 250 38.16 -23.53 24.79
N TYR A 251 36.99 -24.16 24.67
CA TYR A 251 36.83 -25.47 24.04
C TYR A 251 36.94 -25.42 22.52
N LEU A 252 36.32 -24.40 21.90
CA LEU A 252 36.33 -24.24 20.45
C LEU A 252 37.69 -23.75 19.92
N LEU A 253 38.45 -22.99 20.73
CA LEU A 253 39.85 -22.65 20.41
C LEU A 253 40.75 -23.89 20.44
N ALA A 254 40.60 -24.74 21.45
CA ALA A 254 41.37 -25.99 21.55
C ALA A 254 41.09 -26.92 20.35
N ALA A 255 39.81 -27.05 19.95
CA ALA A 255 39.43 -27.87 18.81
C ALA A 255 40.01 -27.35 17.48
N ALA A 256 40.06 -26.03 17.28
CA ALA A 256 40.63 -25.43 16.07
C ALA A 256 42.15 -25.60 15.95
N VAL A 257 42.86 -25.76 17.08
CA VAL A 257 44.31 -26.03 17.10
C VAL A 257 44.61 -27.51 16.85
N GLU A 258 43.71 -28.42 17.23
CA GLU A 258 43.89 -29.86 17.01
C GLU A 258 43.61 -30.32 15.57
N GLU A 259 42.87 -29.54 14.78
CA GLU A 259 42.59 -29.82 13.36
C GLU A 259 43.57 -29.15 12.37
N ALA A 260 44.46 -28.27 12.85
CA ALA A 260 45.48 -27.56 12.05
C ALA A 260 46.83 -28.28 12.06
#